data_AF-A0A954MR94-F1
#
_entry.id   AF-A0A954MR94-F1
#
_cell.length_a   1.000
_cell.length_b   1.000
_cell.length_c   1.000
_cell.angle_alpha   90.00
_cell.angle_beta   90.00
_cell.angle_gamma   90.00
#
_symmetry.space_group_name_H-M   'P 1'
#
loop_
_entity.id
_entity.type
_entity.pdbx_description
1 polymer ?
#
loop_
_entity_poly.entity_id
_entity_poly.type
_entity_poly.pdbx_seq_one_letter_code
_entity_poly.pdbx_strand_id
1 'polypeptide(L)'
;SRLGRNPMLYVPLDHGGEPGQVLRTQSLQSVVRFLLRELPRLGLLRETWHLLYTAFRMERKWRPQGQAITEFDRLFEIALRSNSTHNWASDDVETEELIDSIGRVLDPYQWLWSEHSRTMRISAVDGMRREEEWGELAEFIRTYGADLFHASQLTLGHVRAILHNGVDWFLDYLEEEQDPLHPIKLLEDLDAGLVDREQAEWCLDQVYTIIVDRFDRFLEYNTTTTQSDYGEMLFCLLEFLRLEARYDRDAWNLTPLTLVHNALVRHGQTDAADIWEATFEMQTTDIADQHLQDLQRLQRLYGMRMPTITDHLNERFVKPLDVNRILALVKQSVLDARSGVEHSESFEKLQEEVNDYLKDSWGSGVDVPQWLRQMEREVGEASRTKFVGRPTAEAELELPQVLISRDDFHQQAKIWRNSLGPNVERKPRKRKKPDEE
;
A
#
# COMPACT_ATOMS: atom_id res chain seq x y z
N SER A 1 27.21 7.29 4.86
CA SER A 1 27.67 6.08 5.56
C SER A 1 28.19 5.07 4.53
N ARG A 2 28.93 4.03 4.95
CA ARG A 2 29.29 2.90 4.06
C ARG A 2 28.05 2.09 3.63
N LEU A 3 27.01 2.06 4.47
CA LEU A 3 25.72 1.41 4.22
C LEU A 3 25.06 1.91 2.92
N GLY A 4 24.99 3.24 2.72
CA GLY A 4 24.34 3.87 1.56
C GLY A 4 24.96 3.60 0.18
N ARG A 5 25.99 2.74 0.11
CA ARG A 5 26.63 2.31 -1.15
C ARG A 5 26.13 0.95 -1.63
N ASN A 6 25.43 0.19 -0.80
CA ASN A 6 24.90 -1.12 -1.16
C ASN A 6 23.49 -0.99 -1.77
N PRO A 7 23.10 -1.88 -2.70
CA PRO A 7 21.73 -1.93 -3.21
C PRO A 7 20.77 -2.46 -2.13
N MET A 8 19.55 -1.89 -2.08
CA MET A 8 18.45 -2.35 -1.21
C MET A 8 17.40 -3.16 -1.96
N LEU A 9 17.45 -3.15 -3.30
CA LEU A 9 16.53 -3.85 -4.19
C LEU A 9 17.28 -4.96 -4.92
N TYR A 10 16.55 -6.01 -5.30
CA TYR A 10 17.04 -7.10 -6.13
C TYR A 10 15.95 -7.52 -7.11
N VAL A 11 16.36 -8.13 -8.23
CA VAL A 11 15.45 -8.78 -9.17
C VAL A 11 15.25 -10.23 -8.68
N PRO A 12 14.02 -10.76 -8.55
CA PRO A 12 13.79 -12.15 -8.17
C PRO A 12 14.45 -13.13 -9.15
N LEU A 13 14.73 -14.35 -8.68
CA LEU A 13 15.35 -15.40 -9.51
C LEU A 13 14.50 -15.73 -10.74
N ASP A 14 13.17 -15.74 -10.58
CA ASP A 14 12.20 -16.02 -11.64
C ASP A 14 12.19 -14.95 -12.74
N HIS A 15 12.78 -13.78 -12.47
CA HIS A 15 12.94 -12.67 -13.40
C HIS A 15 14.40 -12.44 -13.80
N GLY A 16 15.26 -13.45 -13.64
CA GLY A 16 16.66 -13.39 -14.09
C GLY A 16 17.64 -12.75 -13.10
N GLY A 17 17.27 -12.64 -11.83
CA GLY A 17 18.14 -12.10 -10.78
C GLY A 17 19.39 -12.94 -10.49
N GLU A 18 20.52 -12.28 -10.21
CA GLU A 18 21.75 -12.96 -9.82
C GLU A 18 21.69 -13.48 -8.36
N PRO A 19 21.85 -14.79 -8.08
CA PRO A 19 21.70 -15.34 -6.72
C PRO A 19 22.58 -14.66 -5.66
N GLY A 20 23.81 -14.29 -6.03
CA GLY A 20 24.73 -13.61 -5.12
C GLY A 20 24.33 -12.16 -4.80
N GLN A 21 23.60 -11.48 -5.68
CA GLN A 21 23.02 -10.17 -5.37
C GLN A 21 21.78 -10.33 -4.47
N VAL A 22 20.90 -11.28 -4.81
CA VAL A 22 19.71 -11.61 -4.00
C VAL A 22 20.09 -11.87 -2.55
N LEU A 23 21.04 -12.78 -2.31
CA LEU A 23 21.47 -13.13 -0.96
C LEU A 23 22.03 -11.91 -0.20
N ARG A 24 22.89 -11.11 -0.85
CA ARG A 24 23.51 -9.92 -0.21
C ARG A 24 22.46 -8.88 0.17
N THR A 25 21.52 -8.60 -0.73
CA THR A 25 20.43 -7.66 -0.48
C THR A 25 19.51 -8.17 0.63
N GLN A 26 19.07 -9.43 0.59
CA GLN A 26 18.24 -10.02 1.65
C GLN A 26 18.93 -10.04 3.02
N SER A 27 20.25 -10.29 3.05
CA SER A 27 21.04 -10.23 4.28
C SER A 27 21.08 -8.81 4.83
N LEU A 28 21.29 -7.81 3.97
CA LEU A 28 21.28 -6.41 4.36
C LEU A 28 19.89 -5.98 4.86
N GLN A 29 18.82 -6.34 4.15
CA GLN A 29 17.44 -6.07 4.56
C GLN A 29 17.15 -6.67 5.94
N SER A 30 17.58 -7.91 6.19
CA SER A 30 17.41 -8.58 7.49
C SER A 30 18.12 -7.83 8.63
N VAL A 31 19.36 -7.38 8.39
CA VAL A 31 20.10 -6.55 9.36
C VAL A 31 19.40 -5.21 9.61
N VAL A 32 18.89 -4.56 8.57
CA VAL A 32 18.17 -3.28 8.70
C VAL A 32 16.87 -3.48 9.48
N ARG A 33 16.08 -4.51 9.18
CA ARG A 33 14.86 -4.86 9.93
C ARG A 33 15.16 -5.09 11.41
N PHE A 34 16.19 -5.87 11.70
CA PHE A 34 16.66 -6.11 13.07
C PHE A 34 17.00 -4.79 13.79
N LEU A 35 17.80 -3.93 13.16
CA LEU A 35 18.16 -2.64 13.76
C LEU A 35 16.96 -1.72 13.96
N LEU A 36 16.02 -1.67 13.02
CA LEU A 36 14.80 -0.86 13.16
C LEU A 36 13.88 -1.35 14.29
N ARG A 37 13.97 -2.64 14.64
CA ARG A 37 13.25 -3.22 15.77
C ARG A 37 13.93 -2.98 17.12
N GLU A 38 15.26 -3.06 17.16
CA GLU A 38 16.02 -3.05 18.42
C GLU A 38 16.56 -1.66 18.81
N LEU A 39 16.98 -0.81 17.87
CA LEU A 39 17.47 0.54 18.19
C LEU A 39 16.48 1.34 19.03
N PRO A 40 15.17 1.33 18.72
CA PRO A 40 14.22 2.07 19.50
C PRO A 40 14.21 1.61 20.97
N ARG A 41 14.25 0.29 21.22
CA ARG A 41 14.25 -0.32 22.57
C ARG A 41 15.46 0.11 23.42
N LEU A 42 16.51 0.62 22.78
CA LEU A 42 17.70 1.19 23.43
C LEU A 42 17.61 2.70 23.66
N GLY A 43 16.46 3.32 23.37
CA GLY A 43 16.25 4.76 23.46
C GLY A 43 16.66 5.55 22.22
N LEU A 44 17.03 4.88 21.12
CA LEU A 44 17.61 5.50 19.92
C LEU A 44 16.56 5.77 18.84
N LEU A 45 15.55 6.58 19.19
CA LEU A 45 14.39 6.86 18.32
C LEU A 45 14.80 7.64 17.07
N ARG A 46 15.68 8.62 17.26
CA ARG A 46 16.22 9.46 16.17
C ARG A 46 17.06 8.61 15.21
N GLU A 47 17.95 7.78 15.73
CA GLU A 47 18.82 6.89 14.93
C GLU A 47 17.99 5.92 14.09
N THR A 48 16.89 5.41 14.65
CA THR A 48 15.93 4.56 13.93
C THR A 48 15.38 5.28 12.71
N TRP A 49 14.92 6.53 12.87
CA TRP A 49 14.44 7.32 11.72
C TRP A 49 15.55 7.58 10.69
N HIS A 50 16.78 7.89 11.12
CA HIS A 50 17.92 8.10 10.19
C HIS A 50 18.31 6.82 9.46
N LEU A 51 18.17 5.65 10.08
CA LEU A 51 18.37 4.36 9.44
C LEU A 51 17.32 4.13 8.36
N LEU A 52 16.04 4.35 8.68
CA LEU A 52 14.93 4.28 7.72
C LEU A 52 15.12 5.26 6.56
N TYR A 53 15.47 6.51 6.85
CA TYR A 53 15.78 7.53 5.83
C TYR A 53 16.97 7.14 4.96
N THR A 54 17.97 6.45 5.53
CA THR A 54 19.08 5.91 4.75
C THR A 54 18.61 4.79 3.81
N ALA A 55 17.76 3.88 4.27
CA ALA A 55 17.17 2.83 3.44
C ALA A 55 16.33 3.42 2.30
N PHE A 56 15.49 4.42 2.58
CA PHE A 56 14.74 5.18 1.58
C PHE A 56 15.64 5.73 0.46
N ARG A 57 16.74 6.37 0.84
CA ARG A 57 17.71 6.92 -0.12
C ARG A 57 18.43 5.84 -0.92
N MET A 58 18.66 4.68 -0.32
CA MET A 58 19.30 3.55 -0.99
C MET A 58 18.39 2.99 -2.10
N GLU A 59 17.09 2.82 -1.84
CA GLU A 59 16.14 2.37 -2.86
C GLU A 59 15.99 3.37 -4.00
N ARG A 60 15.89 4.68 -3.71
CA ARG A 60 15.80 5.70 -4.77
C ARG A 60 17.05 5.79 -5.64
N LYS A 61 18.21 5.47 -5.06
CA LYS A 61 19.49 5.51 -5.78
C LYS A 61 19.68 4.29 -6.67
N TRP A 62 19.18 3.13 -6.26
CA TRP A 62 19.41 1.85 -6.91
C TRP A 62 18.08 1.19 -7.26
N ARG A 63 17.49 1.57 -8.40
CA ARG A 63 16.35 0.86 -9.00
C ARG A 63 16.87 -0.04 -10.13
N PRO A 64 16.74 -1.38 -10.01
CA PRO A 64 17.02 -2.29 -11.12
C PRO A 64 16.09 -2.00 -12.30
N GLN A 65 16.51 -2.39 -13.51
CA GLN A 65 15.57 -2.49 -14.64
C GLN A 65 14.64 -3.70 -14.42
N GLY A 66 13.34 -3.51 -14.59
CA GLY A 66 12.32 -4.55 -14.37
C GLY A 66 11.51 -4.38 -13.08
N GLN A 67 10.67 -5.37 -12.77
CA GLN A 67 9.83 -5.39 -11.57
C GLN A 67 10.71 -5.61 -10.32
N ALA A 68 11.06 -4.51 -9.65
CA ALA A 68 11.75 -4.53 -8.37
C ALA A 68 10.73 -4.33 -7.24
N ILE A 69 10.71 -5.26 -6.28
CA ILE A 69 9.85 -5.17 -5.10
C ILE A 69 10.51 -4.22 -4.09
N THR A 70 9.84 -3.13 -3.73
CA THR A 70 10.29 -2.23 -2.65
C THR A 70 10.19 -2.93 -1.31
N GLU A 71 11.21 -2.76 -0.48
CA GLU A 71 11.23 -3.26 0.90
C GLU A 71 10.84 -2.13 1.88
N PHE A 72 10.78 -0.89 1.40
CA PHE A 72 10.60 0.29 2.21
C PHE A 72 9.32 0.26 3.04
N ASP A 73 8.20 -0.22 2.49
CA ASP A 73 6.92 -0.30 3.20
C ASP A 73 7.04 -1.14 4.49
N ARG A 74 7.67 -2.31 4.38
CA ARG A 74 7.92 -3.20 5.53
C ARG A 74 8.89 -2.57 6.53
N LEU A 75 9.95 -1.91 6.05
CA LEU A 75 10.90 -1.21 6.93
C LEU A 75 10.22 -0.04 7.66
N PHE A 76 9.37 0.70 6.97
CA PHE A 76 8.60 1.81 7.51
C PHE A 76 7.66 1.33 8.60
N GLU A 77 6.88 0.27 8.34
CA GLU A 77 5.97 -0.33 9.32
C GLU A 77 6.71 -0.77 10.59
N ILE A 78 7.83 -1.49 10.46
CA ILE A 78 8.65 -1.93 11.59
C ILE A 78 9.16 -0.74 12.39
N ALA A 79 9.72 0.27 11.71
CA ALA A 79 10.33 1.42 12.35
C ALA A 79 9.31 2.29 13.09
N LEU A 80 8.17 2.59 12.45
CA LEU A 80 7.12 3.41 13.05
C LEU A 80 6.47 2.69 14.22
N ARG A 81 6.05 1.42 14.05
CA ARG A 81 5.45 0.65 15.15
C ARG A 81 6.39 0.56 16.34
N SER A 82 7.65 0.21 16.10
CA SER A 82 8.62 0.12 17.19
C SER A 82 8.74 1.47 17.88
N ASN A 83 8.99 2.56 17.14
CA ASN A 83 9.15 3.91 17.70
C ASN A 83 7.91 4.43 18.46
N SER A 84 6.70 4.13 17.99
CA SER A 84 5.45 4.59 18.62
C SER A 84 5.13 3.91 19.95
N THR A 85 5.77 2.78 20.26
CA THR A 85 5.43 1.94 21.42
C THR A 85 6.50 1.94 22.51
N HIS A 86 7.30 2.99 22.62
CA HIS A 86 8.35 3.05 23.64
C HIS A 86 7.77 3.20 25.03
N ASN A 87 8.28 2.39 25.96
CA ASN A 87 7.98 2.56 27.38
C ASN A 87 8.69 3.81 27.90
N TRP A 88 7.88 4.77 28.29
CA TRP A 88 8.29 5.94 29.06
C TRP A 88 8.71 5.50 30.47
N ALA A 89 9.66 6.21 31.07
CA ALA A 89 10.16 5.88 32.40
C ALA A 89 9.16 6.06 33.55
N SER A 90 7.95 6.55 33.28
CA SER A 90 6.87 6.73 34.26
C SER A 90 5.62 5.99 33.83
N ASP A 91 5.04 5.21 34.74
CA ASP A 91 3.75 4.51 34.53
C ASP A 91 2.55 5.48 34.49
N ASP A 92 2.73 6.75 34.89
CA ASP A 92 1.70 7.81 34.89
C ASP A 92 1.95 8.84 33.76
N VAL A 93 1.96 8.41 32.49
CA VAL A 93 1.86 9.38 31.38
C VAL A 93 0.37 9.65 31.13
N GLU A 94 -0.05 10.90 31.30
CA GLU A 94 -1.42 11.31 30.95
C GLU A 94 -1.68 11.05 29.45
N THR A 95 -2.88 10.58 29.12
CA THR A 95 -3.28 10.20 27.76
C THR A 95 -3.01 11.31 26.73
N GLU A 96 -3.28 12.56 27.09
CA GLU A 96 -3.04 13.72 26.23
C GLU A 96 -1.55 13.91 25.91
N GLU A 97 -0.67 13.66 26.88
CA GLU A 97 0.77 13.77 26.69
C GLU A 97 1.33 12.64 25.82
N LEU A 98 0.79 11.42 25.98
CA LEU A 98 1.14 10.31 25.11
C LEU A 98 0.80 10.64 23.64
N ILE A 99 -0.39 11.22 23.40
CA ILE A 99 -0.84 11.63 22.07
C ILE A 99 0.07 12.73 21.49
N ASP A 100 0.42 13.78 22.26
CA ASP A 100 1.36 14.82 21.81
C ASP A 100 2.73 14.22 21.45
N SER A 101 3.22 13.31 22.29
CA SER A 101 4.50 12.65 22.06
C SER A 101 4.49 11.79 20.79
N ILE A 102 3.42 11.03 20.58
CA ILE A 102 3.21 10.23 19.37
C ILE A 102 3.12 11.13 18.13
N GLY A 103 2.41 12.26 18.20
CA GLY A 103 2.33 13.24 17.12
C GLY A 103 3.71 13.73 16.69
N ARG A 104 4.58 14.07 17.66
CA ARG A 104 5.97 14.51 17.39
C ARG A 104 6.84 13.41 16.76
N VAL A 105 6.60 12.14 17.09
CA VAL A 105 7.26 11.00 16.42
C VAL A 105 6.71 10.81 15.01
N LEU A 106 5.40 10.95 14.82
CA LEU A 106 4.74 10.71 13.56
C LEU A 106 5.14 11.73 12.49
N ASP A 107 5.23 13.01 12.83
CA ASP A 107 5.57 14.11 11.89
C ASP A 107 6.73 13.81 10.91
N PRO A 108 7.94 13.41 11.38
CA PRO A 108 9.04 13.08 10.48
C PRO A 108 8.83 11.77 9.69
N TYR A 109 8.01 10.84 10.19
CA TYR A 109 7.64 9.62 9.47
C TYR A 109 6.59 9.91 8.39
N GLN A 110 5.56 10.71 8.68
CA GLN A 110 4.54 11.13 7.73
C GLN A 110 5.14 11.85 6.52
N TRP A 111 6.13 12.72 6.76
CA TRP A 111 6.88 13.36 5.69
C TRP A 111 7.61 12.34 4.80
N LEU A 112 8.31 11.38 5.41
CA LEU A 112 9.07 10.37 4.69
C LEU A 112 8.15 9.43 3.88
N TRP A 113 7.02 9.04 4.47
CA TRP A 113 6.00 8.25 3.80
C TRP A 113 5.42 8.98 2.59
N SER A 114 5.06 10.26 2.74
CA SER A 114 4.57 11.09 1.64
C SER A 114 5.59 11.18 0.48
N GLU A 115 6.89 11.30 0.79
CA GLU A 115 7.95 11.30 -0.23
C GLU A 115 8.10 9.96 -0.95
N HIS A 116 7.84 8.84 -0.25
CA HIS A 116 7.85 7.51 -0.84
C HIS A 116 6.60 7.27 -1.71
N SER A 117 5.42 7.49 -1.13
CA SER A 117 4.12 7.17 -1.74
C SER A 117 3.94 7.87 -3.10
N ARG A 118 4.40 9.12 -3.23
CA ARG A 118 4.35 9.89 -4.48
C ARG A 118 5.06 9.24 -5.66
N THR A 119 6.00 8.33 -5.42
CA THR A 119 6.81 7.69 -6.47
C THR A 119 6.36 6.27 -6.83
N MET A 120 5.35 5.75 -6.12
CA MET A 120 4.82 4.41 -6.28
C MET A 120 3.46 4.47 -6.98
N ARG A 121 3.16 3.48 -7.82
CA ARG A 121 1.83 3.26 -8.40
C ARG A 121 1.14 2.16 -7.60
N ILE A 122 -0.10 2.40 -7.17
CA ILE A 122 -0.86 1.43 -6.36
C ILE A 122 -1.57 0.42 -7.26
N SER A 123 -2.04 0.88 -8.42
CA SER A 123 -2.73 0.07 -9.43
C SER A 123 -2.37 0.58 -10.83
N ALA A 124 -2.74 -0.18 -11.85
CA ALA A 124 -2.56 0.22 -13.24
C ALA A 124 -3.31 1.54 -13.54
N VAL A 125 -4.57 1.62 -13.11
CA VAL A 125 -5.44 2.79 -13.33
C VAL A 125 -4.99 4.02 -12.54
N ASP A 126 -4.32 3.83 -11.40
CA ASP A 126 -3.72 4.92 -10.61
C ASP A 126 -2.59 5.65 -11.36
N GLY A 127 -2.04 5.05 -12.42
CA GLY A 127 -1.15 5.73 -13.36
C GLY A 127 -1.84 6.78 -14.23
N MET A 128 -3.16 6.64 -14.47
CA MET A 128 -3.97 7.48 -15.37
C MET A 128 -4.55 8.72 -14.66
N ARG A 129 -3.66 9.51 -14.06
CA ARG A 129 -4.06 10.70 -13.27
C ARG A 129 -4.30 11.94 -14.10
N ARG A 130 -3.72 12.01 -15.30
CA ARG A 130 -3.87 13.17 -16.17
C ARG A 130 -5.20 13.05 -16.89
N GLU A 131 -6.02 14.09 -16.80
CA GLU A 131 -7.32 14.11 -17.49
C GLU A 131 -7.17 14.08 -19.02
N GLU A 132 -6.03 14.53 -19.56
CA GLU A 132 -5.70 14.42 -20.99
C GLU A 132 -5.54 12.95 -21.41
N GLU A 133 -4.67 12.19 -20.73
CA GLU A 133 -4.46 10.75 -20.97
C GLU A 133 -5.75 9.96 -20.80
N TRP A 134 -6.59 10.34 -19.82
CA TRP A 134 -7.90 9.73 -19.64
C TRP A 134 -8.84 10.05 -20.81
N GLY A 135 -8.90 11.31 -21.23
CA GLY A 135 -9.76 11.73 -22.35
C GLY A 135 -9.45 10.96 -23.63
N GLU A 136 -8.16 10.78 -23.93
CA GLU A 136 -7.70 9.97 -25.06
C GLU A 136 -8.14 8.51 -24.95
N LEU A 137 -7.93 7.87 -23.79
CA LEU A 137 -8.32 6.48 -23.60
C LEU A 137 -9.84 6.29 -23.66
N ALA A 138 -10.61 7.17 -23.01
CA ALA A 138 -12.06 7.10 -23.00
C ALA A 138 -12.65 7.27 -24.39
N GLU A 139 -12.09 8.18 -25.20
CA GLU A 139 -12.51 8.37 -26.58
C GLU A 139 -12.13 7.18 -27.47
N PHE A 140 -10.94 6.61 -27.28
CA PHE A 140 -10.53 5.39 -27.95
C PHE A 140 -11.52 4.25 -27.66
N ILE A 141 -11.88 4.03 -26.40
CA ILE A 141 -12.84 2.99 -26.01
C ILE A 141 -14.21 3.25 -26.63
N ARG A 142 -14.72 4.48 -26.60
CA ARG A 142 -16.02 4.80 -27.23
C ARG A 142 -16.02 4.58 -28.73
N THR A 143 -14.89 4.86 -29.38
CA THR A 143 -14.78 4.85 -30.84
C THR A 143 -14.59 3.44 -31.40
N TYR A 144 -13.81 2.61 -30.71
CA TYR A 144 -13.35 1.30 -31.19
C TYR A 144 -13.76 0.13 -30.28
N GLY A 145 -14.32 0.38 -29.11
CA GLY A 145 -14.56 -0.65 -28.10
C GLY A 145 -15.60 -1.70 -28.51
N ALA A 146 -16.53 -1.36 -29.40
CA ALA A 146 -17.56 -2.29 -29.88
C ALA A 146 -16.96 -3.56 -30.50
N ASP A 147 -15.84 -3.44 -31.23
CA ASP A 147 -15.19 -4.56 -31.91
C ASP A 147 -14.16 -5.30 -31.04
N LEU A 148 -13.68 -4.64 -29.97
CA LEU A 148 -12.46 -5.04 -29.25
C LEU A 148 -12.69 -5.48 -27.80
N PHE A 149 -13.69 -4.91 -27.14
CA PHE A 149 -13.83 -4.98 -25.68
C PHE A 149 -15.09 -5.72 -25.23
N HIS A 150 -15.64 -6.57 -26.08
CA HIS A 150 -16.73 -7.43 -25.68
C HIS A 150 -16.28 -8.43 -24.60
N ALA A 151 -17.15 -8.75 -23.65
CA ALA A 151 -16.81 -9.59 -22.50
C ALA A 151 -16.23 -10.97 -22.90
N SER A 152 -16.67 -11.53 -24.03
CA SER A 152 -16.14 -12.79 -24.58
C SER A 152 -14.70 -12.71 -25.06
N GLN A 153 -14.23 -11.53 -25.47
CA GLN A 153 -12.84 -11.28 -25.88
C GLN A 153 -11.95 -11.00 -24.66
N LEU A 154 -12.49 -10.39 -23.61
CA LEU A 154 -11.74 -9.98 -22.41
C LEU A 154 -11.57 -11.08 -21.35
N THR A 155 -11.39 -12.34 -21.76
CA THR A 155 -11.07 -13.40 -20.80
C THR A 155 -9.66 -13.23 -20.24
N LEU A 156 -9.45 -13.54 -18.95
CA LEU A 156 -8.15 -13.35 -18.29
C LEU A 156 -6.99 -14.04 -19.02
N GLY A 157 -7.24 -15.23 -19.58
CA GLY A 157 -6.24 -15.97 -20.37
C GLY A 157 -5.88 -15.26 -21.67
N HIS A 158 -6.88 -14.76 -22.40
CA HIS A 158 -6.67 -14.04 -23.65
C HIS A 158 -5.93 -12.73 -23.42
N VAL A 159 -6.38 -11.92 -22.46
CA VAL A 159 -5.76 -10.62 -22.16
C VAL A 159 -4.31 -10.79 -21.70
N ARG A 160 -4.01 -11.81 -20.89
CA ARG A 160 -2.63 -12.14 -20.50
C ARG A 160 -1.76 -12.57 -21.70
N ALA A 161 -2.32 -13.31 -22.64
CA ALA A 161 -1.59 -13.70 -23.86
C ALA A 161 -1.26 -12.48 -24.72
N ILE A 162 -2.18 -11.53 -24.86
CA ILE A 162 -1.94 -10.26 -25.55
C ILE A 162 -0.79 -9.50 -24.87
N LEU A 163 -0.90 -9.23 -23.56
CA LEU A 163 0.14 -8.49 -22.83
C LEU A 163 1.50 -9.19 -22.83
N HIS A 164 1.54 -10.52 -22.85
CA HIS A 164 2.78 -11.28 -22.91
C HIS A 164 3.49 -11.17 -24.27
N ASN A 165 2.75 -11.22 -25.38
CA ASN A 165 3.32 -11.11 -26.73
C ASN A 165 3.47 -9.66 -27.21
N GLY A 166 2.76 -8.72 -26.57
CA GLY A 166 2.70 -7.32 -26.95
C GLY A 166 1.42 -7.00 -27.72
N VAL A 167 0.96 -5.76 -27.58
CA VAL A 167 -0.23 -5.24 -28.28
C VAL A 167 0.00 -5.02 -29.78
N ASP A 168 1.25 -4.74 -30.18
CA ASP A 168 1.66 -4.68 -31.59
C ASP A 168 1.39 -6.01 -32.31
N TRP A 169 1.79 -7.14 -31.69
CA TRP A 169 1.47 -8.47 -32.19
C TRP A 169 -0.04 -8.72 -32.30
N PHE A 170 -0.82 -8.19 -31.35
CA PHE A 170 -2.27 -8.33 -31.37
C PHE A 170 -2.91 -7.53 -32.51
N LEU A 171 -2.39 -6.35 -32.84
CA LEU A 171 -2.84 -5.58 -34.00
C LEU A 171 -2.56 -6.32 -35.31
N ASP A 172 -1.37 -6.90 -35.47
CA ASP A 172 -1.03 -7.72 -36.64
C ASP A 172 -1.96 -8.94 -36.74
N TYR A 173 -2.23 -9.60 -35.62
CA TYR A 173 -3.15 -10.73 -35.55
C TYR A 173 -4.57 -10.35 -35.98
N LEU A 174 -5.07 -9.18 -35.54
CA LEU A 174 -6.39 -8.68 -35.97
C LEU A 174 -6.43 -8.40 -37.47
N GLU A 175 -5.36 -7.88 -38.05
CA GLU A 175 -5.26 -7.61 -39.49
C GLU A 175 -5.29 -8.90 -40.33
N GLU A 176 -4.65 -9.96 -39.84
CA GLU A 176 -4.62 -11.27 -40.51
C GLU A 176 -5.96 -12.01 -40.44
N GLU A 177 -6.67 -11.90 -39.31
CA GLU A 177 -7.88 -12.69 -39.01
C GLU A 177 -9.20 -11.92 -39.16
N GLN A 178 -9.16 -10.63 -39.54
CA GLN A 178 -10.39 -9.83 -39.71
C GLN A 178 -11.35 -10.44 -40.75
N ASP A 179 -12.65 -10.39 -40.47
CA ASP A 179 -13.69 -10.77 -41.43
C ASP A 179 -13.81 -9.66 -42.50
N PRO A 180 -13.55 -9.94 -43.80
CA PRO A 180 -13.68 -8.95 -44.85
C PRO A 180 -15.11 -8.38 -45.01
N LEU A 181 -16.13 -9.07 -44.48
CA LEU A 181 -17.52 -8.60 -44.48
C LEU A 181 -17.86 -7.72 -43.27
N HIS A 182 -17.07 -7.78 -42.20
CA HIS A 182 -17.22 -7.00 -40.98
C HIS A 182 -15.85 -6.47 -40.55
N PRO A 183 -15.31 -5.48 -41.28
CA PRO A 183 -14.00 -4.92 -40.97
C PRO A 183 -14.01 -4.26 -39.59
N ILE A 184 -12.91 -4.41 -38.87
CA ILE A 184 -12.72 -3.80 -37.55
C ILE A 184 -12.41 -2.32 -37.76
N LYS A 185 -13.21 -1.44 -37.16
CA LYS A 185 -13.10 0.01 -37.39
C LYS A 185 -11.72 0.57 -37.04
N LEU A 186 -11.07 0.04 -35.99
CA LEU A 186 -9.72 0.45 -35.62
C LEU A 186 -8.71 0.22 -36.75
N LEU A 187 -8.82 -0.91 -37.46
CA LEU A 187 -7.92 -1.23 -38.57
C LEU A 187 -8.18 -0.33 -39.78
N GLU A 188 -9.46 -0.06 -40.09
CA GLU A 188 -9.82 0.90 -41.16
C GLU A 188 -9.25 2.30 -40.88
N ASP A 189 -9.37 2.79 -39.65
CA ASP A 189 -8.89 4.11 -39.25
C ASP A 189 -7.36 4.16 -39.18
N LEU A 190 -6.68 3.04 -38.88
CA LEU A 190 -5.21 2.91 -39.00
C LEU A 190 -4.76 2.97 -40.47
N ASP A 191 -5.40 2.23 -41.37
CA ASP A 191 -5.10 2.23 -42.80
C ASP A 191 -5.36 3.60 -43.44
N ALA A 192 -6.40 4.30 -42.99
CA ALA A 192 -6.72 5.66 -43.41
C ALA A 192 -5.80 6.73 -42.80
N GLY A 193 -4.95 6.38 -41.82
CA GLY A 193 -4.07 7.30 -41.10
C GLY A 193 -4.82 8.29 -40.20
N LEU A 194 -6.03 7.94 -39.75
CA LEU A 194 -6.85 8.75 -38.84
C LEU A 194 -6.42 8.58 -37.38
N VAL A 195 -5.86 7.42 -37.03
CA VAL A 195 -5.24 7.17 -35.72
C VAL A 195 -3.81 6.70 -35.93
N ASP A 196 -2.92 7.09 -35.03
CA ASP A 196 -1.54 6.62 -35.06
C ASP A 196 -1.42 5.25 -34.39
N ARG A 197 -0.57 4.36 -34.93
CA ARG A 197 -0.38 3.01 -34.39
C ARG A 197 0.20 3.03 -32.98
N GLU A 198 1.15 3.93 -32.68
CA GLU A 198 1.73 4.06 -31.34
C GLU A 198 0.64 4.47 -30.32
N GLN A 199 -0.28 5.34 -30.73
CA GLN A 199 -1.43 5.71 -29.91
C GLN A 199 -2.39 4.54 -29.68
N ALA A 200 -2.70 3.77 -30.72
CA ALA A 200 -3.57 2.59 -30.61
C ALA A 200 -2.96 1.51 -29.69
N GLU A 201 -1.67 1.23 -29.86
CA GLU A 201 -0.91 0.32 -29.00
C GLU A 201 -0.94 0.79 -27.54
N TRP A 202 -0.65 2.06 -27.30
CA TRP A 202 -0.71 2.62 -25.94
C TRP A 202 -2.09 2.46 -25.31
N CYS A 203 -3.17 2.79 -26.04
CA CYS A 203 -4.53 2.64 -25.54
C CYS A 203 -4.87 1.18 -25.20
N LEU A 204 -4.55 0.25 -26.10
CA LEU A 204 -4.80 -1.18 -25.89
C LEU A 204 -4.02 -1.72 -24.69
N ASP A 205 -2.74 -1.35 -24.57
CA ASP A 205 -1.88 -1.77 -23.47
C ASP A 205 -2.45 -1.28 -22.12
N GLN A 206 -2.91 -0.02 -22.06
CA GLN A 206 -3.53 0.51 -20.85
C GLN A 206 -4.84 -0.21 -20.50
N VAL A 207 -5.75 -0.40 -21.45
CA VAL A 207 -7.01 -1.11 -21.19
C VAL A 207 -6.73 -2.52 -20.68
N TYR A 208 -5.94 -3.30 -21.41
CA TYR A 208 -5.66 -4.69 -21.05
C TYR A 208 -4.93 -4.82 -19.71
N THR A 209 -3.98 -3.93 -19.43
CA THR A 209 -3.28 -3.90 -18.14
C THR A 209 -4.24 -3.61 -16.99
N ILE A 210 -5.16 -2.64 -17.15
CA ILE A 210 -6.17 -2.33 -16.13
C ILE A 210 -7.12 -3.50 -15.89
N ILE A 211 -7.56 -4.17 -16.96
CA ILE A 211 -8.46 -5.33 -16.84
C ILE A 211 -7.78 -6.50 -16.12
N VAL A 212 -6.50 -6.77 -16.40
CA VAL A 212 -5.76 -7.82 -15.69
C VAL A 212 -5.54 -7.46 -14.22
N ASP A 213 -5.23 -6.19 -13.93
CA ASP A 213 -5.00 -5.68 -12.58
C ASP A 213 -6.27 -5.72 -11.71
N ARG A 214 -7.45 -5.45 -12.31
CA ARG A 214 -8.76 -5.38 -11.61
C ARG A 214 -9.78 -6.35 -12.20
N PHE A 215 -9.36 -7.59 -12.47
CA PHE A 215 -10.19 -8.59 -13.15
C PHE A 215 -11.43 -9.01 -12.35
N ASP A 216 -11.34 -9.01 -11.02
CA ASP A 216 -12.47 -9.25 -10.12
C ASP A 216 -13.57 -8.19 -10.29
N ARG A 217 -13.18 -6.91 -10.40
CA ARG A 217 -14.11 -5.80 -10.69
C ARG A 217 -14.70 -5.90 -12.10
N PHE A 218 -13.91 -6.34 -13.07
CA PHE A 218 -14.40 -6.60 -14.42
C PHE A 218 -15.45 -7.74 -14.44
N LEU A 219 -15.25 -8.79 -13.66
CA LEU A 219 -16.24 -9.87 -13.52
C LEU A 219 -17.55 -9.37 -12.89
N GLU A 220 -17.46 -8.54 -11.85
CA GLU A 220 -18.65 -7.89 -11.25
C GLU A 220 -19.38 -7.03 -12.29
N TYR A 221 -18.67 -6.22 -13.05
CA TYR A 221 -19.23 -5.38 -14.11
C TYR A 221 -20.03 -6.20 -15.13
N ASN A 222 -19.48 -7.33 -15.58
CA ASN A 222 -20.14 -8.22 -16.55
C ASN A 222 -21.35 -8.98 -15.99
N THR A 223 -21.47 -9.10 -14.67
CA THR A 223 -22.54 -9.90 -14.04
C THR A 223 -23.65 -9.04 -13.46
N THR A 224 -23.38 -7.78 -13.16
CA THR A 224 -24.31 -6.90 -12.42
C THR A 224 -24.90 -5.76 -13.26
N THR A 225 -24.40 -5.56 -14.49
CA THR A 225 -24.70 -4.36 -15.29
C THR A 225 -24.96 -4.74 -16.76
N THR A 226 -25.97 -4.13 -17.40
CA THR A 226 -26.29 -4.37 -18.82
C THR A 226 -25.36 -3.60 -19.77
N GLN A 227 -24.66 -2.59 -19.25
CA GLN A 227 -23.67 -1.81 -20.00
C GLN A 227 -22.51 -2.70 -20.46
N SER A 228 -22.24 -3.79 -19.73
CA SER A 228 -21.19 -4.75 -20.05
C SER A 228 -21.38 -5.52 -21.35
N ASP A 229 -22.60 -5.56 -21.89
CA ASP A 229 -22.88 -6.15 -23.20
C ASP A 229 -22.25 -5.34 -24.36
N TYR A 230 -21.83 -4.09 -24.09
CA TYR A 230 -21.31 -3.15 -25.08
C TYR A 230 -19.85 -2.82 -24.78
N GLY A 231 -18.93 -3.22 -25.66
CA GLY A 231 -17.49 -3.01 -25.46
C GLY A 231 -17.11 -1.52 -25.44
N GLU A 232 -17.84 -0.68 -26.18
CA GLU A 232 -17.68 0.78 -26.17
C GLU A 232 -18.10 1.43 -24.84
N MET A 233 -18.80 0.71 -23.97
CA MET A 233 -19.18 1.18 -22.63
C MET A 233 -18.15 0.81 -21.55
N LEU A 234 -17.06 0.13 -21.91
CA LEU A 234 -16.02 -0.28 -20.96
C LEU A 234 -15.41 0.93 -20.20
N PHE A 235 -15.37 2.12 -20.81
CA PHE A 235 -14.87 3.33 -20.15
C PHE A 235 -15.68 3.66 -18.88
N CYS A 236 -16.95 3.27 -18.80
CA CYS A 236 -17.76 3.44 -17.60
C CYS A 236 -17.17 2.66 -16.42
N LEU A 237 -16.76 1.40 -16.62
CA LEU A 237 -16.07 0.63 -15.60
C LEU A 237 -14.78 1.33 -15.16
N LEU A 238 -13.98 1.79 -16.12
CA LEU A 238 -12.70 2.45 -15.84
C LEU A 238 -12.89 3.75 -15.01
N GLU A 239 -13.98 4.50 -15.19
CA GLU A 239 -14.29 5.65 -14.30
C GLU A 239 -14.51 5.24 -12.84
N PHE A 240 -15.19 4.11 -12.61
CA PHE A 240 -15.36 3.57 -11.26
C PHE A 240 -14.01 3.10 -10.68
N LEU A 241 -13.17 2.43 -11.49
CA LEU A 241 -11.84 2.02 -11.07
C LEU A 241 -10.92 3.22 -10.78
N ARG A 242 -11.03 4.32 -11.54
CA ARG A 242 -10.33 5.58 -11.26
C ARG A 242 -10.77 6.17 -9.92
N LEU A 243 -12.06 6.12 -9.60
CA LEU A 243 -12.56 6.56 -8.30
C LEU A 243 -12.01 5.68 -7.16
N GLU A 244 -12.10 4.36 -7.28
CA GLU A 244 -11.54 3.40 -6.31
C GLU A 244 -10.04 3.65 -6.10
N ALA A 245 -9.28 3.87 -7.18
CA ALA A 245 -7.85 4.15 -7.10
C ALA A 245 -7.50 5.48 -6.43
N ARG A 246 -8.34 6.52 -6.58
CA ARG A 246 -8.18 7.78 -5.83
C ARG A 246 -8.42 7.58 -4.35
N TYR A 247 -9.46 6.82 -3.99
CA TYR A 247 -9.74 6.45 -2.60
C TYR A 247 -8.59 5.62 -1.99
N ASP A 248 -8.14 4.58 -2.69
CA ASP A 248 -7.00 3.74 -2.29
C ASP A 248 -5.74 4.57 -2.09
N ARG A 249 -5.54 5.61 -2.90
CA ARG A 249 -4.41 6.52 -2.78
C ARG A 249 -4.49 7.37 -1.50
N ASP A 250 -5.66 7.88 -1.16
CA ASP A 250 -5.85 8.64 0.07
C ASP A 250 -5.66 7.73 1.29
N ALA A 251 -6.26 6.53 1.26
CA ALA A 251 -6.04 5.50 2.28
C ALA A 251 -4.54 5.18 2.44
N TRP A 252 -3.83 5.00 1.32
CA TRP A 252 -2.38 4.76 1.34
C TRP A 252 -1.59 5.90 1.98
N ASN A 253 -1.98 7.16 1.76
CA ASN A 253 -1.33 8.31 2.39
C ASN A 253 -1.60 8.38 3.91
N LEU A 254 -2.71 7.80 4.36
CA LEU A 254 -3.13 7.74 5.77
C LEU A 254 -2.52 6.55 6.53
N THR A 255 -1.87 5.59 5.85
CA THR A 255 -1.22 4.41 6.46
C THR A 255 -0.43 4.70 7.75
N PRO A 256 0.40 5.76 7.86
CA PRO A 256 1.13 6.01 9.10
C PRO A 256 0.22 6.27 10.31
N LEU A 257 -0.94 6.91 10.11
CA LEU A 257 -1.93 7.17 11.18
C LEU A 257 -2.58 5.86 11.63
N THR A 258 -2.93 4.99 10.69
CA THR A 258 -3.48 3.64 10.96
C THR A 258 -2.47 2.76 11.68
N LEU A 259 -1.18 2.88 11.35
CA LEU A 259 -0.09 2.15 12.03
C LEU A 259 0.13 2.61 13.47
N VAL A 260 0.02 3.91 13.74
CA VAL A 260 0.05 4.46 15.10
C VAL A 260 -1.11 3.92 15.93
N HIS A 261 -2.33 3.93 15.38
CA HIS A 261 -3.48 3.33 16.05
C HIS A 261 -3.24 1.85 16.37
N ASN A 262 -2.74 1.06 15.40
CA ASN A 262 -2.38 -0.35 15.63
C ASN A 262 -1.38 -0.53 16.78
N ALA A 263 -0.37 0.36 16.85
CA ALA A 263 0.60 0.37 17.94
C ALA A 263 -0.05 0.66 19.30
N LEU A 264 -0.96 1.64 19.39
CA LEU A 264 -1.67 1.98 20.63
C LEU A 264 -2.50 0.80 21.16
N VAL A 265 -3.35 0.21 20.30
CA VAL A 265 -4.23 -0.91 20.72
C VAL A 265 -3.45 -2.15 21.12
N ARG A 266 -2.34 -2.46 20.43
CA ARG A 266 -1.47 -3.61 20.77
C ARG A 266 -0.74 -3.45 22.10
N HIS A 267 -0.55 -2.21 22.55
CA HIS A 267 0.07 -1.90 23.84
C HIS A 267 -0.96 -1.69 24.97
N GLY A 268 -2.25 -1.92 24.71
CA GLY A 268 -3.31 -1.77 25.69
C GLY A 268 -3.62 -0.31 26.04
N GLN A 269 -3.17 0.65 25.23
CA GLN A 269 -3.43 2.08 25.43
C GLN A 269 -4.80 2.45 24.83
N THR A 270 -5.88 1.89 25.39
CA THR A 270 -7.24 1.99 24.83
C THR A 270 -7.73 3.44 24.75
N ASP A 271 -7.60 4.20 25.83
CA ASP A 271 -8.10 5.58 25.87
C ASP A 271 -7.37 6.48 24.86
N ALA A 272 -6.07 6.24 24.66
CA ALA A 272 -5.28 6.96 23.65
C ALA A 272 -5.70 6.55 22.23
N ALA A 273 -5.99 5.27 22.01
CA ALA A 273 -6.47 4.76 20.72
C ALA A 273 -7.83 5.36 20.37
N ASP A 274 -8.75 5.45 21.32
CA ASP A 274 -10.09 6.02 21.12
C ASP A 274 -10.03 7.51 20.77
N ILE A 275 -9.22 8.29 21.47
CA ILE A 275 -9.02 9.73 21.15
C ILE A 275 -8.35 9.89 19.78
N TRP A 276 -7.38 9.03 19.47
CA TRP A 276 -6.70 9.03 18.18
C TRP A 276 -7.67 8.71 17.04
N GLU A 277 -8.51 7.69 17.21
CA GLU A 277 -9.56 7.30 16.27
C GLU A 277 -10.57 8.42 16.05
N ALA A 278 -11.09 9.03 17.11
CA ALA A 278 -12.02 10.17 17.00
C ALA A 278 -11.40 11.36 16.25
N THR A 279 -10.11 11.63 16.50
CA THR A 279 -9.38 12.69 15.79
C THR A 279 -9.17 12.35 14.32
N PHE A 280 -8.83 11.09 14.03
CA PHE A 280 -8.63 10.59 12.68
C PHE A 280 -9.92 10.60 11.87
N GLU A 281 -11.04 10.17 12.45
CA GLU A 281 -12.37 10.22 11.83
C GLU A 281 -12.75 11.66 11.48
N MET A 282 -12.60 12.59 12.43
CA MET A 282 -12.90 14.00 12.21
C MET A 282 -12.09 14.59 11.04
N GLN A 283 -10.80 14.25 10.94
CA GLN A 283 -9.91 14.75 9.89
C GLN A 283 -10.17 14.15 8.50
N THR A 284 -10.75 12.95 8.45
CA THR A 284 -10.91 12.19 7.21
C THR A 284 -12.34 12.15 6.69
N THR A 285 -13.31 12.61 7.49
CA THR A 285 -14.74 12.64 7.14
C THR A 285 -15.01 13.36 5.82
N ASP A 286 -14.49 14.59 5.65
CA ASP A 286 -14.74 15.38 4.43
C ASP A 286 -14.19 14.68 3.17
N ILE A 287 -13.04 14.02 3.28
CA ILE A 287 -12.41 13.28 2.17
C ILE A 287 -13.26 12.04 1.84
N ALA A 288 -13.71 11.29 2.84
CA ALA A 288 -14.55 10.12 2.64
C ALA A 288 -15.91 10.50 2.01
N ASP A 289 -16.53 11.57 2.51
CA ASP A 289 -17.80 12.08 2.00
C ASP A 289 -17.67 12.54 0.54
N GLN A 290 -16.54 13.15 0.16
CA GLN A 290 -16.27 13.52 -1.23
C GLN A 290 -16.22 12.29 -2.15
N HIS A 291 -15.51 11.22 -1.77
CA HIS A 291 -15.47 9.98 -2.55
C HIS A 291 -16.84 9.33 -2.69
N LEU A 292 -17.65 9.33 -1.63
CA LEU A 292 -19.02 8.82 -1.66
C LEU A 292 -19.94 9.68 -2.55
N GLN A 293 -19.78 11.00 -2.55
CA GLN A 293 -20.51 11.89 -3.47
C GLN A 293 -20.12 11.63 -4.93
N ASP A 294 -18.83 11.44 -5.20
CA ASP A 294 -18.34 11.09 -6.53
C ASP A 294 -18.86 9.73 -7.00
N LEU A 295 -18.91 8.73 -6.10
CA LEU A 295 -19.53 7.44 -6.38
C LEU A 295 -21.00 7.60 -6.78
N GLN A 296 -21.78 8.34 -5.99
CA GLN A 296 -23.19 8.59 -6.28
C GLN A 296 -23.38 9.30 -7.62
N ARG A 297 -22.49 10.24 -7.96
CA ARG A 297 -22.50 10.92 -9.25
C ARG A 297 -22.27 9.95 -10.40
N LEU A 298 -21.26 9.08 -10.31
CA LEU A 298 -20.99 8.06 -11.34
C LEU A 298 -22.14 7.06 -11.48
N GLN A 299 -22.69 6.60 -10.36
CA GLN A 299 -23.85 5.69 -10.36
C GLN A 299 -25.06 6.27 -11.07
N ARG A 300 -25.36 7.57 -10.84
CA ARG A 300 -26.45 8.26 -11.54
C ARG A 300 -26.13 8.51 -13.01
N LEU A 301 -24.90 8.91 -13.33
CA LEU A 301 -24.48 9.25 -14.68
C LEU A 301 -24.58 8.05 -15.61
N TYR A 302 -24.11 6.88 -15.16
CA TYR A 302 -24.06 5.68 -15.98
C TYR A 302 -25.22 4.71 -15.73
N GLY A 303 -26.08 4.97 -14.74
CA GLY A 303 -27.16 4.06 -14.38
C GLY A 303 -26.65 2.69 -13.93
N MET A 304 -25.49 2.66 -13.29
CA MET A 304 -24.73 1.47 -12.96
C MET A 304 -24.42 1.42 -11.47
N ARG A 305 -24.34 0.22 -10.89
CA ARG A 305 -23.86 0.00 -9.52
C ARG A 305 -22.70 -0.98 -9.55
N MET A 306 -21.71 -0.72 -8.71
CA MET A 306 -20.56 -1.59 -8.46
C MET A 306 -20.57 -1.89 -6.96
N PRO A 307 -21.26 -2.95 -6.51
CA PRO A 307 -21.41 -3.25 -5.08
C PRO A 307 -20.07 -3.32 -4.36
N THR A 308 -19.08 -4.03 -4.88
CA THR A 308 -17.80 -4.17 -4.16
C THR A 308 -17.07 -2.84 -4.01
N ILE A 309 -17.08 -1.97 -5.03
CA ILE A 309 -16.51 -0.61 -4.93
C ILE A 309 -17.34 0.24 -3.94
N THR A 310 -18.65 0.06 -3.93
CA THR A 310 -19.55 0.78 -3.03
C THR A 310 -19.25 0.42 -1.57
N ASP A 311 -19.12 -0.87 -1.27
CA ASP A 311 -18.80 -1.35 0.07
C ASP A 311 -17.42 -0.86 0.51
N HIS A 312 -16.40 -0.97 -0.35
CA HIS A 312 -15.05 -0.49 -0.08
C HIS A 312 -14.99 1.01 0.25
N LEU A 313 -15.73 1.85 -0.47
CA LEU A 313 -15.80 3.29 -0.16
C LEU A 313 -16.63 3.58 1.09
N ASN A 314 -17.65 2.77 1.38
CA ASN A 314 -18.48 2.90 2.59
C ASN A 314 -17.73 2.50 3.87
N GLU A 315 -16.68 1.68 3.77
CA GLU A 315 -15.77 1.43 4.89
C GLU A 315 -15.16 2.74 5.42
N ARG A 316 -15.08 3.78 4.58
CA ARG A 316 -14.35 5.02 4.90
C ARG A 316 -12.93 4.67 5.36
N PHE A 317 -12.22 5.65 5.90
CA PHE A 317 -10.86 5.43 6.37
C PHE A 317 -10.80 4.81 7.79
N VAL A 318 -11.95 4.68 8.47
CA VAL A 318 -12.03 4.25 9.88
C VAL A 318 -12.19 2.75 10.05
N LYS A 319 -12.83 2.02 9.12
CA LYS A 319 -13.01 0.56 9.23
C LYS A 319 -11.70 -0.23 9.43
N PRO A 320 -10.56 0.17 8.84
CA PRO A 320 -9.27 -0.46 9.15
C PRO A 320 -8.84 -0.34 10.63
N LEU A 321 -9.36 0.64 11.38
CA LEU A 321 -9.12 0.78 12.82
C LEU A 321 -9.86 -0.28 13.63
N ASP A 322 -11.09 -0.63 13.24
CA ASP A 322 -11.82 -1.77 13.82
C ASP A 322 -11.00 -3.06 13.71
N VAL A 323 -10.41 -3.32 12.53
CA VAL A 323 -9.54 -4.49 12.31
C VAL A 323 -8.34 -4.47 13.26
N ASN A 324 -7.76 -3.29 13.54
CA ASN A 324 -6.67 -3.18 14.50
C ASN A 324 -7.12 -3.61 15.91
N ARG A 325 -8.30 -3.16 16.37
CA ARG A 325 -8.86 -3.54 17.68
C ARG A 325 -9.11 -5.04 17.76
N ILE A 326 -9.76 -5.60 16.74
CA ILE A 326 -10.02 -7.05 16.61
C ILE A 326 -8.69 -7.84 16.73
N LEU A 327 -7.69 -7.51 15.92
CA LEU A 327 -6.43 -8.25 15.91
C LEU A 327 -5.62 -8.10 17.21
N ALA A 328 -5.71 -6.95 17.90
CA ALA A 328 -5.03 -6.73 19.17
C ALA A 328 -5.52 -7.68 20.28
N LEU A 329 -6.80 -8.06 20.26
CA LEU A 329 -7.42 -8.92 21.27
C LEU A 329 -7.09 -10.41 21.09
N VAL A 330 -6.63 -10.84 19.90
CA VAL A 330 -6.38 -12.25 19.57
C VAL A 330 -5.34 -12.89 20.50
N LYS A 331 -4.20 -12.23 20.70
CA LYS A 331 -3.08 -12.81 21.47
C LYS A 331 -3.50 -13.11 22.90
N GLN A 332 -4.14 -12.16 23.57
CA GLN A 332 -4.57 -12.34 24.97
C GLN A 332 -5.68 -13.40 25.06
N SER A 333 -6.64 -13.40 24.13
CA SER A 333 -7.71 -14.41 24.07
C SER A 333 -7.16 -15.84 23.95
N VAL A 334 -6.13 -16.04 23.12
CA VAL A 334 -5.47 -17.35 22.96
C VAL A 334 -4.71 -17.74 24.23
N LEU A 335 -4.05 -16.79 24.91
CA LEU A 335 -3.34 -17.05 26.16
C LEU A 335 -4.30 -17.43 27.30
N ASP A 336 -5.43 -16.74 27.42
CA ASP A 336 -6.48 -17.01 28.40
C ASP A 336 -7.05 -18.43 28.19
N ALA A 337 -7.39 -18.77 26.94
CA ALA A 337 -7.89 -20.09 26.58
C ALA A 337 -6.88 -21.20 26.92
N ARG A 338 -5.58 -20.96 26.68
CA ARG A 338 -4.50 -21.92 27.04
C ARG A 338 -4.30 -22.08 28.53
N SER A 339 -4.52 -21.00 29.28
CA SER A 339 -4.37 -20.98 30.72
C SER A 339 -5.60 -21.56 31.43
N GLY A 340 -6.63 -21.99 30.68
CA GLY A 340 -7.86 -22.55 31.22
C GLY A 340 -8.77 -21.51 31.88
N VAL A 341 -8.65 -20.25 31.49
CA VAL A 341 -9.54 -19.18 31.96
C VAL A 341 -10.93 -19.43 31.35
N GLU A 342 -11.92 -19.76 32.19
CA GLU A 342 -13.29 -20.06 31.74
C GLU A 342 -14.01 -18.82 31.16
N HIS A 343 -13.73 -17.64 31.72
CA HIS A 343 -14.31 -16.35 31.30
C HIS A 343 -13.21 -15.36 30.96
N SER A 344 -12.93 -15.20 29.67
CA SER A 344 -11.92 -14.25 29.16
C SER A 344 -12.63 -12.96 28.72
N GLU A 345 -12.42 -11.87 29.46
CA GLU A 345 -12.89 -10.53 29.05
C GLU A 345 -12.34 -10.12 27.68
N SER A 346 -11.11 -10.55 27.34
CA SER A 346 -10.50 -10.26 26.04
C SER A 346 -11.22 -10.97 24.90
N PHE A 347 -11.65 -12.21 25.13
CA PHE A 347 -12.40 -12.97 24.13
C PHE A 347 -13.84 -12.45 23.97
N GLU A 348 -14.49 -12.06 25.06
CA GLU A 348 -15.81 -11.43 25.02
C GLU A 348 -15.77 -10.14 24.19
N LYS A 349 -14.81 -9.25 24.47
CA LYS A 349 -14.59 -8.03 23.66
C LYS A 349 -14.25 -8.34 22.19
N LEU A 350 -13.42 -9.37 21.94
CA LEU A 350 -13.11 -9.79 20.58
C LEU A 350 -14.38 -10.20 19.82
N GLN A 351 -15.28 -10.92 20.49
CA GLN A 351 -16.54 -11.34 19.92
C GLN A 351 -17.46 -10.14 19.64
N GLU A 352 -17.53 -9.17 20.55
CA GLU A 352 -18.29 -7.92 20.37
C GLU A 352 -17.79 -7.13 19.15
N GLU A 353 -16.48 -6.85 19.08
CA GLU A 353 -15.87 -6.10 17.98
C GLU A 353 -16.07 -6.80 16.62
N VAL A 354 -15.94 -8.13 16.56
CA VAL A 354 -16.20 -8.89 15.34
C VAL A 354 -17.67 -8.83 14.94
N ASN A 355 -18.59 -8.95 15.90
CA ASN A 355 -20.03 -8.87 15.61
C ASN A 355 -20.41 -7.47 15.11
N ASP A 356 -19.84 -6.42 15.68
CA ASP A 356 -20.07 -5.05 15.27
C ASP A 356 -19.51 -4.78 13.87
N TYR A 357 -18.29 -5.24 13.60
CA TYR A 357 -17.66 -5.17 12.28
C TYR A 357 -18.50 -5.86 11.18
N LEU A 358 -19.13 -6.99 11.49
CA LEU A 358 -19.91 -7.78 10.52
C LEU A 358 -21.31 -7.21 10.24
N LYS A 359 -21.77 -6.15 10.93
CA LYS A 359 -23.10 -5.55 10.67
C LYS A 359 -23.18 -4.88 9.30
N ASP A 360 -22.06 -4.32 8.84
CA ASP A 360 -21.95 -3.47 7.66
C ASP A 360 -20.81 -3.88 6.71
N SER A 361 -19.89 -4.76 7.11
CA SER A 361 -18.87 -5.32 6.22
C SER A 361 -19.25 -6.69 5.65
N TRP A 362 -19.76 -6.68 4.43
CA TRP A 362 -20.11 -7.87 3.66
C TRP A 362 -19.00 -8.11 2.63
N GLY A 363 -18.10 -9.07 2.88
CA GLY A 363 -16.98 -9.35 1.98
C GLY A 363 -17.44 -9.72 0.55
N SER A 364 -16.50 -9.76 -0.40
CA SER A 364 -16.78 -9.95 -1.84
C SER A 364 -17.39 -11.30 -2.24
N GLY A 365 -17.61 -12.23 -1.31
CA GLY A 365 -18.16 -13.57 -1.55
C GLY A 365 -17.28 -14.53 -2.35
N VAL A 366 -16.23 -14.03 -3.02
CA VAL A 366 -15.32 -14.78 -3.89
C VAL A 366 -14.02 -15.13 -3.16
N ASP A 367 -13.46 -14.17 -2.42
CA ASP A 367 -12.17 -14.32 -1.73
C ASP A 367 -12.31 -14.13 -0.22
N VAL A 368 -11.48 -14.85 0.54
CA VAL A 368 -11.38 -14.64 2.00
C VAL A 368 -10.80 -13.25 2.29
N PRO A 369 -11.53 -12.37 3.01
CA PRO A 369 -11.06 -11.05 3.41
C PRO A 369 -9.67 -11.07 4.05
N GLN A 370 -8.88 -10.02 3.78
CA GLN A 370 -7.50 -9.94 4.25
C GLN A 370 -7.38 -9.99 5.78
N TRP A 371 -8.32 -9.34 6.49
CA TRP A 371 -8.32 -9.31 7.95
C TRP A 371 -8.53 -10.70 8.58
N LEU A 372 -9.33 -11.58 7.95
CA LEU A 372 -9.51 -12.96 8.40
C LEU A 372 -8.22 -13.77 8.23
N ARG A 373 -7.50 -13.57 7.11
CA ARG A 373 -6.18 -14.19 6.91
C ARG A 373 -5.15 -13.66 7.92
N GLN A 374 -5.23 -12.38 8.29
CA GLN A 374 -4.40 -11.81 9.35
C GLN A 374 -4.73 -12.42 10.72
N MET A 375 -6.02 -12.55 11.04
CA MET A 375 -6.49 -13.21 12.26
C MET A 375 -6.02 -14.66 12.35
N GLU A 376 -6.13 -15.44 11.27
CA GLU A 376 -5.63 -16.82 11.21
C GLU A 376 -4.13 -16.89 11.54
N ARG A 377 -3.33 -15.97 10.98
CA ARG A 377 -1.90 -15.90 11.27
C ARG A 377 -1.63 -15.54 12.73
N GLU A 378 -2.31 -14.55 13.28
CA GLU A 378 -2.15 -14.13 14.68
C GLU A 378 -2.54 -15.25 15.66
N VAL A 379 -3.64 -15.97 15.39
CA VAL A 379 -4.03 -17.16 16.16
C VAL A 379 -2.95 -18.23 16.06
N GLY A 380 -2.42 -18.47 14.85
CA GLY A 380 -1.34 -19.43 14.61
C GLY A 380 -0.06 -19.08 15.37
N GLU A 381 0.33 -17.80 15.39
CA GLU A 381 1.51 -17.29 16.09
C GLU A 381 1.34 -17.36 17.62
N ALA A 382 0.21 -16.88 18.15
CA ALA A 382 -0.11 -16.98 19.57
C ALA A 382 -0.23 -18.45 20.03
N SER A 383 -0.61 -19.34 19.10
CA SER A 383 -0.71 -20.77 19.34
C SER A 383 0.64 -21.51 19.26
N ARG A 384 1.72 -20.90 18.80
CA ARG A 384 3.02 -21.58 18.83
C ARG A 384 3.58 -21.54 20.25
N THR A 385 3.70 -22.71 20.88
CA THR A 385 4.56 -22.87 22.07
C THR A 385 5.98 -22.47 21.66
N LYS A 386 6.68 -21.62 22.43
CA LYS A 386 8.07 -21.21 22.15
C LYS A 386 8.94 -22.44 21.86
N PHE A 387 9.05 -22.83 20.61
CA PHE A 387 9.84 -23.98 20.20
C PHE A 387 11.28 -23.49 20.15
N VAL A 388 12.15 -24.09 20.96
CA VAL A 388 13.61 -23.87 20.94
C VAL A 388 14.17 -24.55 19.67
N GLY A 389 13.79 -24.03 18.50
CA GLY A 389 14.38 -24.36 17.22
C GLY A 389 15.55 -23.41 16.92
N ARG A 390 16.41 -23.80 15.95
CA ARG A 390 17.53 -22.97 15.48
C ARG A 390 17.05 -21.52 15.27
N PRO A 391 17.76 -20.52 15.81
CA PRO A 391 17.43 -19.12 15.55
C PRO A 391 17.42 -18.89 14.03
N THR A 392 16.27 -18.50 13.50
CA THR A 392 16.18 -17.90 12.17
C THR A 392 17.00 -16.61 12.16
N ALA A 393 17.32 -16.07 10.98
CA ALA A 393 17.95 -14.75 10.86
C ALA A 393 17.11 -13.60 11.50
N GLU A 394 15.87 -13.90 11.89
CA GLU A 394 14.93 -13.02 12.59
C GLU A 394 14.72 -13.41 14.07
N ALA A 395 15.64 -14.16 14.69
CA ALA A 395 15.53 -14.53 16.09
C ALA A 395 15.46 -13.28 17.00
N GLU A 396 14.39 -13.20 17.80
CA GLU A 396 14.22 -12.15 18.80
C GLU A 396 15.31 -12.26 19.86
N LEU A 397 16.24 -11.30 19.87
CA LEU A 397 17.19 -11.17 20.94
C LEU A 397 16.46 -10.54 22.14
N GLU A 398 16.58 -11.15 23.30
CA GLU A 398 16.12 -10.56 24.56
C GLU A 398 17.11 -9.45 24.96
N LEU A 399 17.01 -8.30 24.28
CA LEU A 399 17.72 -7.09 24.66
C LEU A 399 16.97 -6.35 25.79
N PRO A 400 17.69 -5.81 26.78
CA PRO A 400 17.07 -5.01 27.84
C PRO A 400 16.45 -3.74 27.25
N GLN A 401 15.21 -3.47 27.64
CA GLN A 401 14.50 -2.26 27.25
C GLN A 401 14.97 -1.10 28.12
N VAL A 402 15.50 -0.06 27.48
CA VAL A 402 15.88 1.19 28.14
C VAL A 402 14.65 2.09 28.22
N LEU A 403 14.31 2.52 29.43
CA LEU A 403 13.26 3.51 29.64
C LEU A 403 13.80 4.90 29.27
N ILE A 404 13.08 5.61 28.39
CA ILE A 404 13.46 6.95 27.96
C ILE A 404 12.82 7.97 28.91
N SER A 405 13.63 8.95 29.37
CA SER A 405 13.11 10.08 30.14
C SER A 405 12.39 11.09 29.24
N ARG A 406 11.44 11.85 29.80
CA ARG A 406 10.72 12.90 29.06
C ARG A 406 11.68 13.94 28.47
N ASP A 407 12.70 14.33 29.23
CA ASP A 407 13.72 15.28 28.78
C ASP A 407 14.52 14.73 27.60
N ASP A 408 14.95 13.46 27.65
CA ASP A 408 15.71 12.83 26.57
C ASP A 408 14.87 12.75 25.29
N PHE A 409 13.59 12.38 25.40
CA PHE A 409 12.69 12.37 24.26
C PHE A 409 12.54 13.78 23.64
N HIS A 410 12.24 14.79 24.46
CA HIS A 410 12.08 16.15 23.97
C HIS A 410 13.37 16.68 23.34
N GLN A 411 14.53 16.32 23.87
CA GLN A 411 15.82 16.64 23.26
C GLN A 411 15.96 15.99 21.88
N GLN A 412 15.67 14.69 21.77
CA GLN A 412 15.70 13.99 20.48
C GLN A 412 14.72 14.60 19.47
N ALA A 413 13.47 14.88 19.88
CA ALA A 413 12.42 15.51 19.07
C ALA A 413 12.86 16.87 18.50
N LYS A 414 13.52 17.71 19.31
CA LYS A 414 14.03 19.02 18.87
C LYS A 414 15.07 18.93 17.75
N ILE A 415 15.89 17.87 17.73
CA ILE A 415 16.99 17.70 16.77
C ILE A 415 16.77 16.53 15.81
N TRP A 416 15.53 16.06 15.66
CA TRP A 416 15.20 14.78 15.01
C TRP A 416 15.86 14.64 13.63
N ARG A 417 15.70 15.66 12.78
CA ARG A 417 16.21 15.67 11.40
C ARG A 417 17.69 16.07 11.28
N ASN A 418 18.33 16.53 12.36
CA ASN A 418 19.74 16.91 12.33
C ASN A 418 20.61 15.69 12.02
N SER A 419 21.74 15.88 11.34
CA SER A 419 22.65 14.77 11.02
C SER A 419 23.23 14.14 12.30
N LEU A 420 23.37 12.80 12.32
CA LEU A 420 23.95 12.06 13.45
C LEU A 420 25.47 12.23 13.58
N GLY A 421 26.13 12.87 12.60
CA GLY A 421 27.58 13.09 12.60
C GLY A 421 27.94 14.50 13.06
N PRO A 422 29.21 14.73 13.45
CA PRO A 422 29.68 16.08 13.72
C PRO A 422 29.44 16.97 12.50
N ASN A 423 28.93 18.17 12.75
CA ASN A 423 28.59 19.17 11.73
C ASN A 423 29.88 19.65 11.06
N VAL A 424 30.40 18.89 10.09
CA VAL A 424 31.52 19.33 9.28
C VAL A 424 30.96 20.37 8.34
N GLU A 425 31.03 21.65 8.75
CA GLU A 425 30.89 22.78 7.85
C GLU A 425 31.76 22.51 6.62
N ARG A 426 31.13 22.16 5.50
CA ARG A 426 31.82 22.08 4.23
C ARG A 426 32.22 23.50 3.85
N LYS A 427 33.44 23.92 4.23
CA LYS A 427 34.05 25.15 3.70
C LYS A 427 33.87 25.15 2.18
N PRO A 428 33.37 26.24 1.58
CA PRO A 428 33.15 26.30 0.14
C PRO A 428 34.48 26.01 -0.57
N ARG A 429 34.48 25.01 -1.45
CA ARG A 429 35.61 24.73 -2.34
C ARG A 429 35.86 25.99 -3.16
N LYS A 430 36.97 26.70 -2.88
CA LYS A 430 37.48 27.75 -3.78
C LYS A 430 37.64 27.10 -5.17
N ARG A 431 36.86 27.57 -6.14
CA ARG A 431 37.07 27.26 -7.56
C ARG A 431 38.51 27.68 -7.89
N LYS A 432 39.39 26.71 -8.21
CA LYS A 432 40.63 27.02 -8.92
C LYS A 432 40.23 27.56 -10.28
N LYS A 433 40.76 28.74 -10.64
CA LYS A 433 40.70 29.23 -12.01
C LYS A 433 41.38 28.20 -12.93
N PRO A 434 40.90 27.99 -14.16
CA PRO A 434 41.66 27.21 -15.14
C PRO A 434 42.95 27.98 -15.45
N ASP A 435 44.07 27.26 -15.45
CA ASP A 435 45.32 27.75 -16.00
C ASP A 435 45.14 27.84 -17.53
N GLU A 436 45.42 29.02 -18.08
CA GLU A 436 45.55 29.25 -19.52
C GLU A 436 46.87 28.64 -20.00
N GLU A 437 46.79 27.69 -20.93
CA GLU A 437 47.80 27.45 -21.97
C GLU A 437 47.10 26.91 -23.23
#